data_AF-A0A345GUR7-F1
#
_entry.id   AF-A0A345GUR7-F1
#
_cell.length_a   1.000
_cell.length_b   1.000
_cell.length_c   1.000
_cell.angle_alpha   90.00
_cell.angle_beta   90.00
_cell.angle_gamma   90.00
#
_symmetry.space_group_name_H-M   'P 1'
#
loop_
_entity.id
_entity.type
_entity.pdbx_description
1 polymer ?
#
loop_
_entity_poly.entity_id
_entity_poly.type
_entity_poly.pdbx_seq_one_letter_code
_entity_poly.pdbx_strand_id
1 'polypeptide(L)'
;MYIDEIIFSLQFIPLVWFLFLDEEISNKKKVFLKFVLISIIILIFGIVYENYIGKSKTSLVYFGSQITFTYLLLYKIIQIPYDWIFKRRPEISAIPKKNIDIIPSLIMIVGSITLPIIIDSFIIRKLI
;
A
#
# COMPACT_ATOMS: atom_id res chain seq x y z
N MET A 1 14.80 16.05 -8.00
CA MET A 1 15.38 14.89 -7.29
C MET A 1 15.01 14.98 -5.82
N TYR A 2 15.56 15.95 -5.07
CA TYR A 2 15.23 16.12 -3.64
C TYR A 2 13.74 16.34 -3.33
N ILE A 3 13.00 17.10 -4.15
CA ILE A 3 11.57 17.37 -3.89
C ILE A 3 10.72 16.09 -4.05
N ASP A 4 10.93 15.31 -5.11
CA ASP A 4 10.23 14.04 -5.34
C ASP A 4 10.46 13.05 -4.19
N GLU A 5 11.70 12.96 -3.68
CA GLU A 5 12.08 12.11 -2.54
C GLU A 5 11.43 12.56 -1.22
N ILE A 6 11.37 13.88 -0.98
CA ILE A 6 10.70 14.45 0.18
C ILE A 6 9.20 14.14 0.14
N ILE A 7 8.54 14.40 -0.99
CA ILE A 7 7.11 14.15 -1.15
C ILE A 7 6.80 12.66 -0.99
N PHE A 8 7.61 11.79 -1.59
CA PHE A 8 7.50 10.35 -1.42
C PHE A 8 7.60 9.92 0.04
N SER A 9 8.60 10.44 0.76
CA SER A 9 8.80 10.13 2.17
C SER A 9 7.58 10.54 3.02
N LEU A 10 6.97 11.69 2.69
CA LEU A 10 5.73 12.15 3.34
C LEU A 10 4.53 11.23 3.06
N GLN A 11 4.41 10.71 1.84
CA GLN A 11 3.33 9.78 1.47
C GLN A 11 3.42 8.43 2.18
N PHE A 12 4.59 8.07 2.73
CA PHE A 12 4.81 6.86 3.51
C PHE A 12 4.29 6.96 4.94
N ILE A 13 4.12 8.17 5.49
CA ILE A 13 3.70 8.38 6.88
C ILE A 13 2.39 7.63 7.21
N PRO A 14 1.32 7.69 6.39
CA PRO A 14 0.08 6.97 6.67
C PRO A 14 0.25 5.45 6.65
N LEU A 15 1.13 4.93 5.79
CA LEU A 15 1.43 3.49 5.75
C LEU A 15 2.16 3.05 7.02
N VAL A 16 3.19 3.79 7.44
CA VAL A 16 3.92 3.52 8.67
C VAL A 16 2.98 3.60 9.87
N TRP A 17 2.14 4.63 9.93
CA TRP A 17 1.11 4.77 10.97
C TRP A 17 0.17 3.56 10.98
N PHE A 18 -0.28 3.10 9.81
CA PHE A 18 -1.14 1.91 9.71
C PHE A 18 -0.47 0.66 10.29
N LEU A 19 0.81 0.44 9.99
CA LEU A 19 1.59 -0.70 10.48
C LEU A 19 1.72 -0.72 12.02
N PHE A 20 1.91 0.44 12.64
CA PHE A 20 2.04 0.53 14.10
C PHE A 20 0.69 0.41 14.84
N LEU A 21 -0.43 0.65 14.15
CA LEU A 21 -1.76 0.57 14.75
C LEU A 21 -2.47 -0.77 14.49
N ASP A 22 -1.80 -1.82 13.99
CA ASP A 22 -2.44 -3.07 13.54
C ASP A 22 -3.37 -3.68 14.62
N GLU A 23 -3.02 -3.56 15.90
CA GLU A 23 -3.86 -4.00 17.02
C GLU A 23 -5.15 -3.15 17.22
N GLU A 24 -5.10 -1.83 17.03
CA GLU A 24 -6.26 -0.93 17.20
C GLU A 24 -7.18 -0.86 15.97
N ILE A 25 -6.58 -0.93 14.77
CA ILE A 25 -7.30 -0.93 13.48
C ILE A 25 -8.13 -2.20 13.35
N SER A 26 -7.59 -3.31 13.88
CA SER A 26 -8.21 -4.62 13.85
C SER A 26 -9.66 -4.61 14.34
N ASN A 27 -9.95 -3.87 15.42
CA ASN A 27 -11.29 -3.83 16.01
C ASN A 27 -12.24 -2.81 15.39
N LYS A 28 -11.77 -1.87 14.55
CA LYS A 28 -12.59 -0.73 14.13
C LYS A 28 -12.59 -0.59 12.61
N LYS A 29 -13.63 -1.15 11.96
CA LYS A 29 -13.96 -0.95 10.52
C LYS A 29 -13.86 0.52 10.09
N LYS A 30 -14.24 1.45 10.97
CA LYS A 30 -14.14 2.92 10.74
C LYS A 30 -12.70 3.38 10.51
N VAL A 31 -11.72 2.83 11.25
CA VAL A 31 -10.32 3.22 11.13
C VAL A 31 -9.73 2.71 9.82
N PHE A 32 -10.01 1.45 9.44
CA PHE A 32 -9.60 0.94 8.12
C PHE A 32 -10.16 1.79 6.97
N LEU A 33 -11.45 2.13 7.00
CA LEU A 33 -12.07 3.00 6.00
C LEU A 33 -11.41 4.39 5.94
N LYS A 34 -11.00 4.95 7.09
CA LYS A 34 -10.25 6.20 7.14
C LYS A 34 -8.92 6.09 6.38
N PHE A 35 -8.17 5.00 6.57
CA PHE A 35 -6.93 4.78 5.83
C PHE A 35 -7.15 4.56 4.34
N VAL A 36 -8.21 3.86 3.95
CA VAL A 36 -8.59 3.75 2.53
C VAL A 36 -8.86 5.12 1.93
N LEU A 37 -9.64 5.98 2.60
CA LEU A 37 -9.89 7.35 2.14
C LEU A 37 -8.59 8.17 2.02
N ILE A 38 -7.71 8.09 3.01
CA ILE A 38 -6.39 8.75 2.97
C ILE A 38 -5.58 8.26 1.77
N SER A 39 -5.55 6.95 1.52
CA SER A 39 -4.80 6.38 0.40
C SER A 39 -5.35 6.80 -0.97
N ILE A 40 -6.68 6.95 -1.10
CA ILE A 40 -7.31 7.47 -2.32
C ILE A 40 -6.92 8.93 -2.56
N ILE A 41 -6.93 9.76 -1.52
CA ILE A 41 -6.50 11.18 -1.62
C ILE A 41 -5.04 11.27 -2.07
N ILE A 42 -4.17 10.44 -1.47
CA ILE A 42 -2.75 10.37 -1.83
C ILE A 42 -2.59 9.93 -3.29
N LEU A 43 -3.34 8.92 -3.74
CA LEU A 43 -3.31 8.45 -5.11
C LEU A 43 -3.76 9.53 -6.11
N ILE A 44 -4.84 10.25 -5.82
CA ILE A 44 -5.30 11.39 -6.65
C ILE A 44 -4.20 12.45 -6.73
N PHE A 45 -3.57 12.78 -5.59
CA PHE A 45 -2.45 13.73 -5.57
C PHE A 45 -1.27 13.24 -6.43
N GLY A 46 -0.91 11.96 -6.34
CA GLY A 46 0.13 11.36 -7.17
C GLY A 46 -0.19 11.47 -8.67
N ILE A 47 -1.43 11.19 -9.08
CA ILE A 47 -1.88 11.33 -10.48
C ILE A 47 -1.78 12.78 -10.96
N VAL A 48 -2.29 13.73 -10.15
CA VAL A 48 -2.24 15.16 -10.50
C VAL A 48 -0.79 15.65 -10.59
N TYR A 49 0.06 15.23 -9.66
CA TYR A 49 1.49 15.55 -9.67
C TYR A 49 2.17 15.01 -10.93
N GLU A 50 1.94 13.74 -11.29
CA GLU A 50 2.49 13.12 -12.49
C GLU A 50 2.15 13.92 -13.76
N ASN A 51 0.87 14.29 -13.90
CA ASN A 51 0.37 15.06 -15.04
C ASN A 51 0.96 16.47 -15.09
N TYR A 52 1.23 17.08 -13.93
CA TYR A 52 1.80 18.43 -13.85
C TYR A 52 3.28 18.46 -14.23
N ILE A 53 4.07 17.49 -13.76
CA ILE A 53 5.52 17.50 -14.01
C ILE A 53 5.88 17.07 -15.44
N GLY A 54 4.98 16.37 -16.14
CA GLY A 54 5.14 16.01 -17.56
C GLY A 54 6.40 15.20 -17.88
N LYS A 55 6.91 14.40 -16.94
CA LYS A 55 8.13 13.59 -17.15
C LYS A 55 7.82 12.36 -18.03
N SER A 56 8.79 11.92 -18.83
CA SER A 56 8.65 10.72 -19.67
C SER A 56 8.71 9.40 -18.89
N LYS A 57 9.14 9.45 -17.62
CA LYS A 57 9.19 8.33 -16.71
C LYS A 57 8.29 8.62 -15.52
N THR A 58 7.61 7.57 -15.09
CA THR A 58 6.76 7.53 -13.92
C THR A 58 7.50 8.11 -12.71
N SER A 59 6.95 9.14 -12.08
CA SER A 59 7.59 9.76 -10.93
C SER A 59 7.56 8.87 -9.70
N LEU A 60 8.55 9.07 -8.85
CA LEU A 60 8.66 8.39 -7.57
C LEU A 60 7.47 8.76 -6.64
N VAL A 61 6.90 9.96 -6.81
CA VAL A 61 5.70 10.45 -6.12
C VAL A 61 4.45 9.69 -6.56
N TYR A 62 4.27 9.46 -7.86
CA TYR A 62 3.16 8.65 -8.35
C TYR A 62 3.27 7.21 -7.86
N PHE A 63 4.46 6.62 -7.96
CA PHE A 63 4.73 5.28 -7.46
C PHE A 63 4.43 5.15 -5.96
N GLY A 64 4.96 6.06 -5.13
CA GLY A 64 4.69 6.09 -3.69
C GLY A 64 3.21 6.20 -3.36
N SER A 65 2.47 6.97 -4.15
CA SER A 65 1.04 7.14 -3.95
C SER A 65 0.23 5.84 -4.11
N GLN A 66 0.73 4.90 -4.91
CA GLN A 66 0.09 3.61 -5.16
C GLN A 66 0.38 2.61 -4.02
N ILE A 67 1.58 2.65 -3.41
CA ILE A 67 2.02 1.66 -2.41
C ILE A 67 1.02 1.54 -1.26
N THR A 68 0.61 2.66 -0.65
CA THR A 68 -0.31 2.64 0.51
C THR A 68 -1.67 2.06 0.12
N PHE A 69 -2.19 2.42 -1.06
CA PHE A 69 -3.47 1.91 -1.54
C PHE A 69 -3.39 0.40 -1.81
N THR A 70 -2.34 -0.04 -2.51
CA THR A 70 -2.08 -1.45 -2.80
C THR A 70 -1.92 -2.26 -1.51
N TYR A 71 -1.18 -1.73 -0.53
CA TYR A 71 -1.01 -2.38 0.76
C TYR A 71 -2.36 -2.63 1.44
N LEU A 72 -3.23 -1.61 1.53
CA LEU A 72 -4.55 -1.74 2.16
C LEU A 72 -5.46 -2.73 1.43
N LEU A 73 -5.37 -2.76 0.10
CA LEU A 73 -6.13 -3.68 -0.74
C LEU A 73 -5.66 -5.13 -0.52
N LEU A 74 -4.35 -5.37 -0.56
CA LEU A 74 -3.75 -6.68 -0.27
C LEU A 74 -4.09 -7.14 1.14
N TYR A 75 -4.00 -6.25 2.14
CA TYR A 75 -4.34 -6.56 3.53
C TYR A 75 -5.74 -7.16 3.59
N LYS A 76 -6.71 -6.52 2.93
CA LYS A 76 -8.09 -7.01 2.96
C LYS A 76 -8.28 -8.32 2.21
N ILE A 77 -7.63 -8.49 1.05
CA ILE A 77 -7.69 -9.72 0.25
C ILE A 77 -7.11 -10.91 1.01
N ILE A 78 -6.01 -10.71 1.74
CA ILE A 78 -5.36 -11.77 2.52
C ILE A 78 -6.12 -12.04 3.82
N GLN A 79 -6.57 -10.98 4.49
CA GLN A 79 -7.25 -11.08 5.78
C GLN A 79 -8.52 -11.95 5.69
N ILE A 80 -9.36 -11.78 4.67
CA ILE A 80 -10.64 -12.50 4.54
C ILE A 80 -10.47 -14.04 4.56
N PRO A 81 -9.72 -14.67 3.65
CA PRO A 81 -9.51 -16.10 3.65
C PRO A 81 -8.71 -16.56 4.86
N TYR A 82 -7.75 -15.75 5.33
CA TYR A 82 -6.93 -16.10 6.50
C TYR A 82 -7.78 -16.18 7.78
N ASP A 83 -8.68 -15.21 8.00
CA ASP A 83 -9.64 -15.21 9.11
C ASP A 83 -10.57 -16.44 9.02
N TRP A 84 -10.99 -16.84 7.82
CA TRP A 84 -11.85 -18.00 7.63
C TRP A 84 -11.15 -19.33 7.95
N ILE A 85 -9.89 -19.49 7.52
CA ILE A 85 -9.12 -20.73 7.68
C ILE A 85 -8.57 -20.87 9.10
N PHE A 86 -7.95 -19.82 9.63
CA PHE A 86 -7.20 -19.87 10.88
C PHE A 86 -7.97 -19.33 12.09
N LYS A 87 -9.15 -18.71 11.86
CA LYS A 87 -9.97 -18.06 12.91
C LYS A 87 -9.20 -17.00 13.72
N ARG A 88 -8.21 -16.39 13.08
CA ARG A 88 -7.37 -15.31 13.61
C ARG A 88 -6.90 -14.45 12.46
N ARG A 89 -6.45 -13.24 12.76
CA ARG A 89 -5.84 -12.36 11.76
C ARG A 89 -4.38 -12.69 11.50
N PRO A 90 -3.89 -12.38 10.27
CA PRO A 90 -2.49 -12.51 9.96
C PRO A 90 -1.71 -11.42 10.72
N GLU A 91 -0.58 -11.79 11.30
CA GLU A 91 0.39 -10.83 11.82
C GLU A 91 1.27 -10.38 10.66
N ILE A 92 1.21 -9.11 10.27
CA ILE A 92 2.01 -8.59 9.15
C ILE A 92 3.23 -7.87 9.69
N SER A 93 4.38 -8.53 9.65
CA SER A 93 5.65 -7.94 10.06
C SER A 93 6.82 -8.50 9.27
N ALA A 94 7.98 -7.85 9.35
CA ALA A 94 9.19 -8.36 8.70
C ALA A 94 9.64 -9.72 9.29
N ILE A 95 9.34 -9.95 10.58
CA ILE A 95 9.68 -11.17 11.31
C ILE A 95 8.44 -11.57 12.14
N PRO A 96 7.45 -12.25 11.52
CA PRO A 96 6.23 -12.61 12.22
C PRO A 96 6.50 -13.69 13.26
N LYS A 97 5.82 -13.61 14.42
CA LYS A 97 6.04 -14.54 15.53
C LYS A 97 5.65 -15.98 15.21
N LYS A 98 4.69 -16.19 14.32
CA LYS A 98 4.16 -17.51 13.98
C LYS A 98 4.45 -17.83 12.52
N ASN A 99 4.92 -19.05 12.27
CA ASN A 99 5.35 -19.47 10.93
C ASN A 99 4.24 -19.37 9.87
N ILE A 100 2.97 -19.54 10.27
CA ILE A 100 1.82 -19.43 9.35
C ILE A 100 1.60 -18.01 8.82
N ASP A 101 2.20 -17.00 9.47
CA ASP A 101 2.12 -15.59 9.06
C ASP A 101 3.26 -15.17 8.12
N ILE A 102 4.27 -16.03 7.90
CA ILE A 102 5.42 -15.73 7.03
C ILE A 102 4.96 -15.47 5.60
N ILE A 103 4.16 -16.38 5.04
CA ILE A 103 3.65 -16.28 3.67
C ILE A 103 2.80 -15.02 3.47
N PRO A 104 1.75 -14.75 4.27
CA PRO A 104 0.96 -13.53 4.10
C PRO A 104 1.79 -12.25 4.31
N SER A 105 2.72 -12.23 5.26
CA SER A 105 3.63 -11.08 5.45
C SER A 105 4.50 -10.82 4.23
N LEU A 106 5.08 -11.88 3.64
CA LEU A 106 5.88 -11.78 2.43
C LEU A 106 5.06 -11.24 1.25
N ILE A 107 3.84 -11.78 1.05
CA ILE A 107 2.93 -11.32 -0.02
C ILE A 107 2.58 -9.84 0.18
N MET A 108 2.34 -9.41 1.41
CA MET A 108 2.06 -8.00 1.74
C MET A 108 3.22 -7.08 1.38
N ILE A 109 4.44 -7.41 1.83
CA ILE A 109 5.62 -6.57 1.63
C ILE A 109 6.01 -6.54 0.15
N VAL A 110 6.16 -7.71 -0.48
CA VAL A 110 6.57 -7.81 -1.88
C VAL A 110 5.47 -7.32 -2.81
N GLY A 111 4.21 -7.69 -2.54
CA GLY A 111 3.06 -7.34 -3.37
C GLY A 111 2.78 -5.84 -3.36
N SER A 112 2.93 -5.16 -2.22
CA SER A 112 2.70 -3.70 -2.14
C SER A 112 3.69 -2.88 -2.97
N ILE A 113 4.88 -3.42 -3.24
CA ILE A 113 5.91 -2.80 -4.08
C ILE A 113 5.78 -3.25 -5.54
N THR A 114 5.57 -4.55 -5.78
CA THR A 114 5.58 -5.13 -7.13
C THR A 114 4.30 -4.86 -7.91
N LEU A 115 3.13 -4.83 -7.27
CA LEU A 115 1.87 -4.58 -7.98
C LEU A 115 1.81 -3.20 -8.63
N PRO A 116 2.22 -2.08 -7.99
CA PRO A 116 2.30 -0.78 -8.65
C PRO A 116 3.18 -0.82 -9.91
N ILE A 117 4.33 -1.51 -9.85
CA ILE A 117 5.23 -1.67 -11.02
C ILE A 117 4.54 -2.45 -12.14
N ILE A 118 3.84 -3.54 -11.80
CA ILE A 118 3.11 -4.35 -12.78
C ILE A 118 1.99 -3.54 -13.42
N ILE A 119 1.22 -2.78 -12.63
CA ILE A 119 0.14 -1.93 -13.12
C ILE A 119 0.69 -0.86 -14.09
N ASP A 120 1.79 -0.18 -13.71
CA ASP A 120 2.40 0.84 -14.57
C ASP A 120 2.94 0.24 -15.88
N SER A 121 3.67 -0.87 -15.78
CA SER A 121 4.32 -1.52 -16.92
C SER A 121 3.35 -2.16 -17.91
N PHE A 122 2.28 -2.80 -17.43
CA PHE A 122 1.37 -3.56 -18.29
C PHE A 122 0.10 -2.80 -18.69
N ILE A 123 -0.41 -1.92 -17.83
CA ILE A 123 -1.70 -1.24 -18.05
C ILE A 123 -1.45 0.16 -18.59
N ILE A 124 -0.67 0.99 -17.89
CA ILE A 124 -0.55 2.42 -18.21
C ILE A 124 0.31 2.64 -19.45
N ARG A 125 1.51 2.05 -19.52
CA ARG A 125 2.40 2.16 -20.69
C ARG A 125 1.88 1.49 -21.97
N LYS A 126 0.81 0.72 -21.87
CA LYS A 126 0.18 0.06 -23.02
C LYS A 126 -1.06 0.81 -23.51
N LEU A 127 -1.60 1.71 -22.69
CA LEU A 127 -2.76 2.57 -22.99
C LEU A 127 -2.35 3.95 -23.54
N ILE A 128 -1.10 4.37 -23.30
CA ILE A 128 -0.46 5.59 -23.81
C ILE A 128 0.57 5.19 -24.86
#